data_AF-A0A7Y5XVQ9-F1
#
_entry.id   AF-A0A7Y5XVQ9-F1
#
_cell.length_a   1.000
_cell.length_b   1.000
_cell.length_c   1.000
_cell.angle_alpha   90.00
_cell.angle_beta   90.00
_cell.angle_gamma   90.00
#
_symmetry.space_group_name_H-M   'P 1'
#
loop_
_entity.id
_entity.type
_entity.pdbx_description
1 polymer ?
#
loop_
_entity_poly.entity_id
_entity_poly.type
_entity_poly.pdbx_seq_one_letter_code
_entity_poly.pdbx_strand_id
1 'polypeptide(L)'
;QERLAWQAGEHGLALELFHGRGGSTSRGGGRSYQAIRAQPFGTVHGRMRLTEQGETISARYGHPELAVRSLEQTASAVLLASNGVGTEVRPEWRSALDGIAARSREVYRALVYEDPDFLRFFEQVTPISELGRLNIGSRPPSRAGVAAGVSALRAIPWVFAWTQNRVLLPSWYGAGTALAEADLHMLRAMREEWPFFASLVNTIEMALFKTDLGVAAGYLRLVDEDLRSRLWELICSELRRLRARLLEITGEERLLASTPALLERLSHRNPWVDPLNHLQVELLSRVRAGAEQDREALLATISGIAAGLRNTG
;
A
#
# COMPACT_ATOMS: atom_id res chain seq x y z
N GLN A 1 8.58 -7.80 16.23
CA GLN A 1 7.64 -8.82 16.73
C GLN A 1 8.40 -10.01 17.30
N GLU A 2 9.32 -10.64 16.57
CA GLU A 2 10.20 -11.72 17.08
C GLU A 2 10.84 -11.40 18.44
N ARG A 3 11.54 -10.26 18.57
CA ARG A 3 12.13 -9.84 19.84
C ARG A 3 11.13 -9.71 21.00
N LEU A 4 9.92 -9.21 20.72
CA LEU A 4 8.87 -9.08 21.74
C LEU A 4 8.33 -10.44 22.16
N ALA A 5 8.15 -11.37 21.22
CA ALA A 5 7.72 -12.74 21.51
C ALA A 5 8.76 -13.47 22.33
N TRP A 6 10.04 -13.35 21.97
CA TRP A 6 11.14 -13.91 22.75
C TRP A 6 11.17 -13.35 24.18
N GLN A 7 11.16 -12.03 24.36
CA GLN A 7 11.16 -11.40 25.69
C GLN A 7 9.92 -11.79 26.51
N ALA A 8 8.74 -11.84 25.89
CA ALA A 8 7.53 -12.27 26.59
C ALA A 8 7.65 -13.72 27.08
N GLY A 9 8.21 -14.61 26.24
CA GLY A 9 8.50 -16.00 26.60
C GLY A 9 9.45 -16.13 27.78
N GLU A 10 10.58 -15.41 27.77
CA GLU A 10 11.56 -15.38 28.87
C GLU A 10 10.95 -14.94 30.21
N HIS A 11 9.91 -14.10 30.16
CA HIS A 11 9.21 -13.60 31.35
C HIS A 11 7.90 -14.33 31.65
N GLY A 12 7.56 -15.40 30.93
CA GLY A 12 6.29 -16.12 31.12
C GLY A 12 5.03 -15.29 30.83
N LEU A 13 5.16 -14.24 30.01
CA LEU A 13 4.07 -13.34 29.64
C LEU A 13 3.34 -13.83 28.39
N ALA A 14 2.01 -13.79 28.41
CA ALA A 14 1.19 -14.03 27.24
C ALA A 14 1.15 -12.77 26.36
N LEU A 15 1.93 -12.77 25.27
CA LEU A 15 1.92 -11.68 24.29
C LEU A 15 0.68 -11.74 23.40
N GLU A 16 -0.01 -10.60 23.25
CA GLU A 16 -1.03 -10.41 22.22
C GLU A 16 -0.67 -9.19 21.36
N LEU A 17 -0.46 -9.43 20.07
CA LEU A 17 -0.17 -8.35 19.12
C LEU A 17 -1.47 -7.75 18.57
N PHE A 18 -1.61 -6.44 18.70
CA PHE A 18 -2.68 -5.70 18.04
C PHE A 18 -2.21 -5.15 16.69
N HIS A 19 -2.77 -5.69 15.61
CA HIS A 19 -2.44 -5.27 14.25
C HIS A 19 -3.32 -4.08 13.82
N GLY A 20 -2.65 -2.95 13.54
CA GLY A 20 -3.28 -1.73 13.05
C GLY A 20 -3.72 -1.79 11.59
N ARG A 21 -4.17 -0.64 11.07
CA ARG A 21 -4.62 -0.46 9.67
C ARG A 21 -3.47 -0.58 8.65
N GLY A 22 -3.79 -0.97 7.41
CA GLY A 22 -2.87 -0.98 6.25
C GLY A 22 -1.90 -2.16 6.17
N GLY A 23 -1.71 -2.91 7.26
CA GLY A 23 -0.86 -4.10 7.27
C GLY A 23 -1.37 -5.20 6.33
N SER A 24 -0.47 -6.06 5.84
CA SER A 24 -0.83 -7.22 5.01
C SER A 24 -1.89 -8.11 5.67
N THR A 25 -1.91 -8.19 7.01
CA THR A 25 -2.88 -8.96 7.80
C THR A 25 -4.30 -8.38 7.76
N SER A 26 -4.47 -7.06 7.61
CA SER A 26 -5.79 -6.40 7.54
C SER A 26 -6.37 -6.33 6.12
N ARG A 27 -5.60 -6.68 5.08
CA ARG A 27 -6.01 -6.62 3.67
C ARG A 27 -6.85 -7.85 3.29
N GLY A 28 -8.18 -7.72 3.34
CA GLY A 28 -9.14 -8.81 3.17
C GLY A 28 -9.19 -9.55 1.83
N GLY A 29 -10.03 -10.59 1.78
CA GLY A 29 -9.88 -11.71 0.85
C GLY A 29 -8.76 -12.65 1.32
N GLY A 30 -8.58 -13.83 0.71
CA GLY A 30 -7.67 -14.90 1.16
C GLY A 30 -6.19 -14.55 1.40
N ARG A 31 -5.81 -13.27 1.27
CA ARG A 31 -4.51 -12.69 1.64
C ARG A 31 -4.35 -12.48 3.14
N SER A 32 -5.42 -12.17 3.90
CA SER A 32 -5.33 -12.15 5.37
C SER A 32 -4.87 -13.50 5.91
N TYR A 33 -5.32 -14.59 5.31
CA TYR A 33 -4.87 -15.95 5.67
C TYR A 33 -3.35 -16.10 5.49
N GLN A 34 -2.81 -15.74 4.31
CA GLN A 34 -1.38 -15.82 4.03
C GLN A 34 -0.56 -14.89 4.92
N ALA A 35 -1.04 -13.67 5.18
CA ALA A 35 -0.34 -12.69 6.01
C ALA A 35 -0.31 -13.08 7.50
N ILE A 36 -1.36 -13.74 8.01
CA ILE A 36 -1.37 -14.34 9.35
C ILE A 36 -0.40 -15.52 9.40
N ARG A 37 -0.42 -16.39 8.37
CA ARG A 37 0.51 -17.53 8.24
C ARG A 37 1.97 -17.11 8.13
N ALA A 38 2.24 -15.89 7.66
CA ALA A 38 3.57 -15.33 7.52
C ALA A 38 4.05 -14.55 8.77
N GLN A 39 3.25 -14.48 9.85
CA GLN A 39 3.71 -13.88 11.09
C GLN A 39 4.87 -14.69 11.69
N PRO A 40 5.80 -14.04 12.41
CA PRO A 40 6.90 -14.76 13.03
C PRO A 40 6.42 -15.81 14.02
N PHE A 41 7.19 -16.89 14.15
CA PHE A 41 6.89 -17.93 15.12
C PHE A 41 6.81 -17.36 16.54
N GLY A 42 5.87 -17.88 17.34
CA GLY A 42 5.65 -17.44 18.71
C GLY A 42 4.88 -16.12 18.88
N THR A 43 4.34 -15.54 17.79
CA THR A 43 3.61 -14.25 17.88
C THR A 43 2.09 -14.38 17.87
N VAL A 44 1.54 -15.54 17.50
CA VAL A 44 0.09 -15.75 17.37
C VAL A 44 -0.49 -16.53 18.57
N HIS A 45 0.03 -17.72 18.89
CA HIS A 45 -0.39 -18.51 20.08
C HIS A 45 -1.92 -18.57 20.34
N GLY A 46 -2.70 -18.79 19.27
CA GLY A 46 -4.15 -18.91 19.31
C GLY A 46 -4.91 -17.59 19.43
N ARG A 47 -4.20 -16.45 19.47
CA ARG A 47 -4.78 -15.12 19.67
C ARG A 47 -4.39 -14.20 18.54
N MET A 48 -5.38 -13.51 17.98
CA MET A 48 -5.16 -12.51 16.94
C MET A 48 -6.11 -11.35 17.13
N ARG A 49 -5.55 -10.14 17.24
CA ARG A 49 -6.32 -8.92 17.28
C ARG A 49 -6.01 -8.07 16.06
N LEU A 50 -7.03 -7.83 15.25
CA LEU A 50 -6.93 -7.18 13.94
C LEU A 50 -7.78 -5.91 13.93
N THR A 51 -7.32 -4.87 13.25
CA THR A 51 -8.16 -3.74 12.87
C THR A 51 -8.78 -4.03 11.51
N GLU A 52 -10.10 -4.17 11.44
CA GLU A 52 -10.82 -4.13 10.16
C GLU A 52 -10.97 -2.68 9.70
N GLN A 53 -10.61 -2.42 8.44
CA GLN A 53 -10.72 -1.09 7.86
C GLN A 53 -12.15 -0.85 7.38
N GLY A 54 -12.65 0.40 7.48
CA GLY A 54 -14.04 0.71 7.12
C GLY A 54 -14.35 0.35 5.67
N GLU A 55 -13.39 0.57 4.78
CA GLU A 55 -13.44 0.24 3.35
C GLU A 55 -13.48 -1.27 3.05
N THR A 56 -13.16 -2.15 4.02
CA THR A 56 -13.22 -3.61 3.86
C THR A 56 -14.47 -4.24 4.47
N ILE A 57 -15.19 -3.52 5.33
CA ILE A 57 -16.34 -4.07 6.09
C ILE A 57 -17.41 -4.64 5.15
N SER A 58 -17.86 -3.86 4.16
CA SER A 58 -18.91 -4.32 3.23
C SER A 58 -18.46 -5.54 2.42
N ALA A 59 -17.19 -5.58 2.03
CA ALA A 59 -16.64 -6.67 1.23
C ALA A 59 -16.46 -7.98 2.03
N ARG A 60 -16.27 -7.90 3.35
CA ARG A 60 -16.11 -9.07 4.22
C ARG A 60 -17.42 -9.50 4.88
N TYR A 61 -18.22 -8.55 5.33
CA TYR A 61 -19.35 -8.79 6.24
C TYR A 61 -20.68 -8.32 5.67
N GLY A 62 -20.71 -7.76 4.46
CA GLY A 62 -21.95 -7.29 3.82
C GLY A 62 -22.90 -8.40 3.39
N HIS A 63 -22.44 -9.66 3.36
CA HIS A 63 -23.26 -10.84 3.08
C HIS A 63 -22.93 -11.97 4.07
N PRO A 64 -23.90 -12.73 4.60
CA PRO A 64 -23.66 -13.78 5.58
C PRO A 64 -22.61 -14.82 5.14
N GLU A 65 -22.66 -15.28 3.89
CA GLU A 65 -21.69 -16.23 3.37
C GLU A 65 -20.26 -15.67 3.30
N LEU A 66 -20.13 -14.39 2.94
CA LEU A 66 -18.83 -13.71 2.93
C LEU A 66 -18.29 -13.52 4.36
N ALA A 67 -19.20 -13.26 5.31
CA ALA A 67 -18.85 -13.11 6.72
C ALA A 67 -18.31 -14.44 7.27
N VAL A 68 -19.02 -15.55 7.04
CA VAL A 68 -18.58 -16.90 7.44
C VAL A 68 -17.22 -17.21 6.82
N ARG A 69 -17.06 -17.02 5.51
CA ARG A 69 -15.78 -17.26 4.83
C ARG A 69 -14.64 -16.40 5.39
N SER A 70 -14.92 -15.13 5.71
CA SER A 70 -13.91 -14.23 6.28
C SER A 70 -13.47 -14.67 7.67
N LEU A 71 -14.41 -15.11 8.51
CA LEU A 71 -14.14 -15.63 9.85
C LEU A 71 -13.40 -16.97 9.79
N GLU A 72 -13.83 -17.88 8.91
CA GLU A 72 -13.20 -19.18 8.66
C GLU A 72 -11.74 -19.01 8.23
N GLN A 73 -11.46 -18.12 7.28
CA GLN A 73 -10.10 -17.85 6.82
C GLN A 73 -9.22 -17.31 7.94
N THR A 74 -9.72 -16.38 8.76
CA THR A 74 -8.98 -15.86 9.90
C THR A 74 -8.72 -16.94 10.95
N ALA A 75 -9.76 -17.69 11.35
CA ALA A 75 -9.65 -18.74 12.36
C ALA A 75 -8.68 -19.85 11.92
N SER A 76 -8.80 -20.32 10.67
CA SER A 76 -7.92 -21.33 10.09
C SER A 76 -6.46 -20.84 10.06
N ALA A 77 -6.22 -19.59 9.64
CA ALA A 77 -4.87 -19.04 9.63
C ALA A 77 -4.26 -18.93 11.02
N VAL A 78 -5.04 -18.50 12.02
CA VAL A 78 -4.60 -18.40 13.42
C VAL A 78 -4.25 -19.78 13.97
N LEU A 79 -5.12 -20.78 13.79
CA LEU A 79 -4.86 -22.14 14.24
C LEU A 79 -3.58 -22.70 13.62
N LEU A 80 -3.43 -22.56 12.30
CA LEU A 80 -2.26 -23.07 11.60
C LEU A 80 -0.97 -22.32 11.91
N ALA A 81 -1.02 -21.00 12.09
CA ALA A 81 0.13 -20.20 12.50
C ALA A 81 0.57 -20.52 13.95
N SER A 82 -0.39 -20.89 14.80
CA SER A 82 -0.13 -21.23 16.21
C SER A 82 0.48 -22.62 16.38
N ASN A 83 0.18 -23.54 15.47
CA ASN A 83 0.67 -24.93 15.48
C ASN A 83 1.82 -25.16 14.48
N GLY A 84 2.24 -24.13 13.74
CA GLY A 84 3.34 -24.25 12.79
C GLY A 84 4.67 -24.39 13.50
N VAL A 85 5.59 -25.17 12.95
CA VAL A 85 7.00 -25.15 13.38
C VAL A 85 7.63 -23.87 12.83
N GLY A 86 8.29 -23.09 13.67
CA GLY A 86 8.97 -21.88 13.21
C GLY A 86 10.04 -22.22 12.19
N THR A 87 9.98 -21.61 11.00
CA THR A 87 11.07 -21.69 10.04
C THR A 87 12.18 -20.75 10.53
N GLU A 88 13.33 -21.31 10.88
CA GLU A 88 14.51 -20.49 11.16
C GLU A 88 14.90 -19.74 9.89
N VAL A 89 14.75 -18.42 9.91
CA VAL A 89 15.18 -17.58 8.79
C VAL A 89 16.71 -17.60 8.76
N ARG A 90 17.29 -17.81 7.58
CA ARG A 90 18.76 -17.85 7.45
C ARG A 90 19.38 -16.48 7.76
N PRO A 91 20.51 -16.39 8.48
CA PRO A 91 21.15 -15.11 8.81
C PRO A 91 21.45 -14.23 7.58
N GLU A 92 21.86 -14.85 6.48
CA GLU A 92 22.12 -14.17 5.20
C GLU A 92 20.87 -13.50 4.63
N TRP A 93 19.68 -14.08 4.79
CA TRP A 93 18.42 -13.47 4.36
C TRP A 93 18.05 -12.27 5.21
N ARG A 94 18.31 -12.34 6.53
CA ARG A 94 18.13 -11.19 7.42
C ARG A 94 19.05 -10.05 7.03
N SER A 95 20.34 -10.33 6.85
CA SER A 95 21.32 -9.32 6.44
C SER A 95 20.98 -8.71 5.07
N ALA A 96 20.54 -9.52 4.11
CA ALA A 96 20.12 -9.03 2.80
C ALA A 96 18.88 -8.13 2.92
N LEU A 97 17.87 -8.54 3.67
CA LEU A 97 16.65 -7.75 3.87
C LEU A 97 16.93 -6.45 4.66
N ASP A 98 17.84 -6.46 5.63
CA ASP A 98 18.28 -5.25 6.33
C ASP A 98 18.93 -4.25 5.36
N GLY A 99 19.79 -4.73 4.45
CA GLY A 99 20.37 -3.91 3.38
C GLY A 99 19.32 -3.32 2.44
N ILE A 100 18.38 -4.16 1.97
CA ILE A 100 17.25 -3.73 1.13
C ILE A 100 16.39 -2.69 1.85
N ALA A 101 16.08 -2.90 3.13
CA ALA A 101 15.28 -1.97 3.92
C ALA A 101 15.98 -0.63 4.13
N ALA A 102 17.29 -0.65 4.43
CA ALA A 102 18.09 0.56 4.58
C ALA A 102 18.12 1.36 3.27
N ARG A 103 18.39 0.70 2.15
CA ARG A 103 18.43 1.33 0.83
C ARG A 103 17.07 1.87 0.40
N SER A 104 16.00 1.09 0.60
CA SER A 104 14.64 1.51 0.29
C SER A 104 14.25 2.76 1.09
N ARG A 105 14.61 2.80 2.37
CA ARG A 105 14.38 3.96 3.24
C ARG A 105 15.15 5.19 2.76
N GLU A 106 16.41 5.03 2.37
CA GLU A 106 17.23 6.13 1.83
C GLU A 106 16.56 6.74 0.59
N VAL A 107 16.23 5.93 -0.41
CA VAL A 107 15.60 6.38 -1.66
C VAL A 107 14.25 7.05 -1.40
N TYR A 108 13.44 6.47 -0.51
CA TYR A 108 12.16 7.06 -0.12
C TYR A 108 12.35 8.42 0.56
N ARG A 109 13.33 8.54 1.45
CA ARG A 109 13.59 9.79 2.17
C ARG A 109 14.14 10.88 1.27
N ALA A 110 15.03 10.52 0.35
CA ALA A 110 15.59 11.42 -0.65
C ALA A 110 14.48 12.16 -1.41
N LEU A 111 13.43 11.44 -1.84
CA LEU A 111 12.27 12.07 -2.49
C LEU A 111 11.35 12.79 -1.51
N VAL A 112 10.91 12.11 -0.44
CA VAL A 112 9.75 12.58 0.34
C VAL A 112 10.10 13.64 1.39
N TYR A 113 11.31 13.61 1.92
CA TYR A 113 11.73 14.47 3.04
C TYR A 113 12.88 15.41 2.70
N GLU A 114 13.71 15.06 1.72
CA GLU A 114 14.94 15.80 1.42
C GLU A 114 14.84 16.64 0.14
N ASP A 115 13.98 16.25 -0.81
CA ASP A 115 13.70 17.06 -1.99
C ASP A 115 12.81 18.27 -1.62
N PRO A 116 13.30 19.51 -1.80
CA PRO A 116 12.60 20.72 -1.36
C PRO A 116 11.31 20.97 -2.14
N ASP A 117 11.20 20.44 -3.36
CA ASP A 117 10.06 20.67 -4.24
C ASP A 117 8.95 19.63 -4.04
N PHE A 118 9.23 18.53 -3.33
CA PHE A 118 8.32 17.41 -3.22
C PHE A 118 6.97 17.79 -2.61
N LEU A 119 6.96 18.63 -1.57
CA LEU A 119 5.71 19.04 -0.92
C LEU A 119 4.81 19.80 -1.91
N ARG A 120 5.38 20.74 -2.67
CA ARG A 120 4.65 21.53 -3.68
C ARG A 120 4.12 20.61 -4.78
N PHE A 121 4.94 19.69 -5.27
CA PHE A 121 4.51 18.69 -6.23
C PHE A 121 3.38 17.80 -5.71
N PHE A 122 3.50 17.30 -4.47
CA PHE A 122 2.48 16.47 -3.83
C PHE A 122 1.14 17.19 -3.68
N GLU A 123 1.14 18.46 -3.26
CA GLU A 123 -0.06 19.28 -3.15
C GLU A 123 -0.73 19.54 -4.51
N GLN A 124 0.08 19.70 -5.56
CA GLN A 124 -0.41 19.94 -6.92
C GLN A 124 -0.94 18.68 -7.60
N VAL A 125 -0.21 17.57 -7.52
CA VAL A 125 -0.53 16.33 -8.24
C VAL A 125 -1.57 15.45 -7.54
N THR A 126 -1.93 15.77 -6.30
CA THR A 126 -2.94 15.04 -5.51
C THR A 126 -4.04 15.96 -5.02
N PRO A 127 -5.23 15.43 -4.67
CA PRO A 127 -6.30 16.23 -4.09
C PRO A 127 -6.14 16.45 -2.56
N ILE A 128 -4.93 16.41 -2.00
CA ILE A 128 -4.72 16.44 -0.54
C ILE A 128 -5.32 17.69 0.13
N SER A 129 -5.23 18.84 -0.52
CA SER A 129 -5.79 20.11 -0.04
C SER A 129 -7.31 20.05 0.02
N GLU A 130 -7.93 19.32 -0.91
CA GLU A 130 -9.36 19.11 -1.01
C GLU A 130 -9.84 18.01 -0.04
N LEU A 131 -9.00 17.02 0.28
CA LEU A 131 -9.30 15.99 1.29
C LEU A 131 -9.52 16.58 2.68
N GLY A 132 -8.82 17.66 3.04
CA GLY A 132 -9.04 18.34 4.32
C GLY A 132 -10.40 19.01 4.46
N ARG A 133 -11.08 19.25 3.34
CA ARG A 133 -12.41 19.86 3.27
C ARG A 133 -13.52 18.83 3.19
N LEU A 134 -13.17 17.54 3.09
CA LEU A 134 -14.11 16.43 3.13
C LEU A 134 -14.46 16.07 4.58
N ASN A 135 -15.76 15.95 4.86
CA ASN A 135 -16.27 15.32 6.08
C ASN A 135 -16.11 13.78 6.07
N ILE A 136 -15.06 13.24 5.42
CA ILE A 136 -14.83 11.80 5.27
C ILE A 136 -14.18 11.18 6.54
N GLY A 137 -13.69 12.01 7.47
CA GLY A 137 -13.17 11.54 8.75
C GLY A 137 -13.48 12.49 9.89
N SER A 138 -13.71 11.95 11.09
CA SER A 138 -13.91 12.70 12.33
C SER A 138 -12.66 13.46 12.82
N ARG A 139 -11.56 13.39 12.07
CA ARG A 139 -10.23 13.86 12.48
C ARG A 139 -9.59 14.67 11.35
N PRO A 140 -8.93 15.81 11.64
CA PRO A 140 -8.29 16.64 10.62
C PRO A 140 -7.18 15.87 9.86
N PRO A 141 -6.87 16.20 8.60
CA PRO A 141 -5.90 15.46 7.80
C PRO A 141 -4.44 15.63 8.29
N SER A 142 -4.14 16.75 8.95
CA SER A 142 -2.82 17.06 9.50
C SER A 142 -2.93 17.40 10.99
N ARG A 143 -1.83 17.20 11.73
CA ARG A 143 -1.70 17.68 13.12
C ARG A 143 -1.42 19.18 13.20
N ALA A 144 -0.77 19.76 12.19
CA ALA A 144 -0.32 21.16 12.17
C ALA A 144 -0.57 21.90 10.83
N GLY A 145 -1.40 21.34 9.94
CA GLY A 145 -1.60 21.81 8.57
C GLY A 145 -0.71 21.09 7.54
N VAL A 146 -1.07 21.12 6.25
CA VAL A 146 -0.29 20.47 5.18
C VAL A 146 1.04 21.22 4.93
N ALA A 147 1.03 22.54 5.12
CA ALA A 147 2.20 23.42 5.04
C ALA A 147 3.32 23.08 6.05
N ALA A 148 3.03 22.30 7.10
CA ALA A 148 4.03 21.82 8.06
C ALA A 148 4.83 20.61 7.54
N GLY A 149 4.64 20.22 6.28
CA GLY A 149 5.36 19.15 5.60
C GLY A 149 4.73 17.77 5.80
N VAL A 150 5.28 16.78 5.08
CA VAL A 150 4.79 15.39 5.07
C VAL A 150 4.81 14.76 6.47
N SER A 151 5.75 15.16 7.33
CA SER A 151 5.86 14.70 8.73
C SER A 151 4.65 15.09 9.60
N ALA A 152 3.92 16.15 9.25
CA ALA A 152 2.73 16.58 9.96
C ALA A 152 1.44 15.86 9.49
N LEU A 153 1.49 15.21 8.33
CA LEU A 153 0.36 14.47 7.76
C LEU A 153 0.09 13.18 8.52
N ARG A 154 -1.19 12.83 8.62
CA ARG A 154 -1.59 11.51 9.11
C ARG A 154 -1.47 10.47 7.98
N ALA A 155 -1.22 9.22 8.36
CA ALA A 155 -1.02 8.12 7.41
C ALA A 155 -2.22 7.91 6.46
N ILE A 156 -3.45 8.10 6.93
CA ILE A 156 -4.66 7.92 6.09
C ILE A 156 -4.69 8.96 4.95
N PRO A 157 -4.67 10.29 5.22
CA PRO A 157 -4.58 11.30 4.17
C PRO A 157 -3.40 11.09 3.22
N TRP A 158 -2.24 10.68 3.75
CA TRP A 158 -1.06 10.39 2.93
C TRP A 158 -1.33 9.29 1.90
N VAL A 159 -1.77 8.10 2.33
CA VAL A 159 -2.09 6.99 1.42
C VAL A 159 -3.27 7.32 0.50
N PHE A 160 -4.28 8.00 1.04
CA PHE A 160 -5.50 8.31 0.32
C PHE A 160 -5.25 9.28 -0.83
N ALA A 161 -4.44 10.33 -0.63
CA ALA A 161 -4.09 11.29 -1.68
C ALA A 161 -3.41 10.62 -2.89
N TRP A 162 -2.45 9.72 -2.66
CA TRP A 162 -1.79 8.96 -3.73
C TRP A 162 -2.63 7.85 -4.34
N THR A 163 -3.67 7.42 -3.63
CA THR A 163 -4.65 6.48 -4.18
C THR A 163 -5.50 7.17 -5.23
N GLN A 164 -5.89 8.42 -4.99
CA GLN A 164 -6.72 9.21 -5.90
C GLN A 164 -6.07 9.38 -7.26
N ASN A 165 -4.79 9.74 -7.32
CA ASN A 165 -4.09 9.97 -8.59
C ASN A 165 -3.50 8.70 -9.24
N ARG A 166 -3.81 7.50 -8.73
CA ARG A 166 -3.35 6.21 -9.27
C ARG A 166 -1.83 5.98 -9.23
N VAL A 167 -1.05 6.78 -8.52
CA VAL A 167 0.39 6.52 -8.36
C VAL A 167 0.64 5.50 -7.25
N LEU A 168 -0.10 5.57 -6.15
CA LEU A 168 0.07 4.73 -4.95
C LEU A 168 1.50 4.76 -4.38
N LEU A 169 2.19 5.92 -4.50
CA LEU A 169 3.58 6.13 -4.11
C LEU A 169 3.97 5.47 -2.76
N PRO A 170 3.18 5.60 -1.66
CA PRO A 170 3.56 5.09 -0.34
C PRO A 170 3.70 3.56 -0.27
N SER A 171 3.12 2.84 -1.23
CA SER A 171 3.03 1.39 -1.19
C SER A 171 4.19 0.68 -1.88
N TRP A 172 5.06 1.41 -2.58
CA TRP A 172 6.11 0.80 -3.40
C TRP A 172 7.35 1.66 -3.62
N TYR A 173 7.30 2.98 -3.46
CA TYR A 173 8.44 3.84 -3.78
C TYR A 173 9.65 3.55 -2.89
N GLY A 174 10.82 3.45 -3.51
CA GLY A 174 12.08 3.04 -2.86
C GLY A 174 12.34 1.53 -2.91
N ALA A 175 11.31 0.69 -3.09
CA ALA A 175 11.51 -0.74 -3.25
C ALA A 175 12.13 -1.10 -4.61
N GLY A 176 11.91 -0.28 -5.65
CA GLY A 176 12.41 -0.54 -7.00
C GLY A 176 13.93 -0.54 -7.06
N THR A 177 14.55 0.54 -6.59
CA THR A 177 16.00 0.67 -6.50
C THR A 177 16.58 -0.39 -5.55
N ALA A 178 16.02 -0.54 -4.35
CA ALA A 178 16.56 -1.46 -3.36
C ALA A 178 16.52 -2.94 -3.80
N LEU A 179 15.45 -3.38 -4.46
CA LEU A 179 15.36 -4.74 -4.99
C LEU A 179 16.22 -4.92 -6.25
N ALA A 180 16.39 -3.88 -7.07
CA ALA A 180 17.20 -3.94 -8.27
C ALA A 180 18.70 -4.11 -7.96
N GLU A 181 19.17 -3.46 -6.88
CA GLU A 181 20.55 -3.55 -6.40
C GLU A 181 20.85 -4.86 -5.63
N ALA A 182 19.81 -5.57 -5.16
CA ALA A 182 19.97 -6.83 -4.43
C ALA A 182 20.21 -8.04 -5.36
N ASP A 183 20.86 -9.08 -4.83
CA ASP A 183 21.16 -10.31 -5.56
C ASP A 183 19.89 -11.10 -5.91
N LEU A 184 19.63 -11.27 -7.22
CA LEU A 184 18.40 -11.89 -7.71
C LEU A 184 18.24 -13.35 -7.25
N HIS A 185 19.34 -14.12 -7.15
CA HIS A 185 19.26 -15.52 -6.72
C HIS A 185 18.80 -15.60 -5.26
N MET A 186 19.34 -14.74 -4.39
CA MET A 186 18.90 -14.59 -3.01
C MET A 186 17.43 -14.18 -2.91
N LEU A 187 16.99 -13.20 -3.71
CA LEU A 187 15.58 -12.76 -3.72
C LEU A 187 14.62 -13.90 -4.12
N ARG A 188 15.01 -14.71 -5.11
CA ARG A 188 14.22 -15.88 -5.53
C ARG A 188 14.15 -16.95 -4.44
N ALA A 189 15.28 -17.27 -3.80
CA ALA A 189 15.32 -18.22 -2.68
C ALA A 189 14.44 -17.74 -1.51
N MET A 190 14.53 -16.45 -1.13
CA MET A 190 13.66 -15.88 -0.11
C MET A 190 12.18 -15.94 -0.51
N ARG A 191 11.82 -15.71 -1.78
CA ARG A 191 10.41 -15.81 -2.21
C ARG A 191 9.89 -17.24 -2.10
N GLU A 192 10.70 -18.23 -2.45
CA GLU A 192 10.31 -19.63 -2.44
C GLU A 192 10.18 -20.19 -1.02
N GLU A 193 11.15 -19.87 -0.16
CA GLU A 193 11.30 -20.54 1.14
C GLU A 193 10.90 -19.66 2.34
N TRP A 194 10.74 -18.35 2.17
CA TRP A 194 10.41 -17.44 3.27
C TRP A 194 9.00 -16.80 3.11
N PRO A 195 7.98 -17.30 3.83
CA PRO A 195 6.60 -16.81 3.71
C PRO A 195 6.42 -15.31 3.92
N PHE A 196 7.23 -14.70 4.79
CA PHE A 196 7.23 -13.25 4.99
C PHE A 196 7.63 -12.51 3.71
N PHE A 197 8.75 -12.91 3.08
CA PHE A 197 9.23 -12.26 1.88
C PHE A 197 8.28 -12.49 0.69
N ALA A 198 7.75 -13.71 0.55
CA ALA A 198 6.69 -14.00 -0.43
C ALA A 198 5.46 -13.08 -0.24
N SER A 199 5.00 -12.91 1.01
CA SER A 199 3.88 -12.00 1.32
C SER A 199 4.22 -10.54 1.04
N LEU A 200 5.47 -10.11 1.27
CA LEU A 200 5.93 -8.75 0.95
C LEU A 200 5.88 -8.51 -0.56
N VAL A 201 6.47 -9.41 -1.35
CA VAL A 201 6.45 -9.36 -2.82
C VAL A 201 5.01 -9.29 -3.35
N ASN A 202 4.11 -10.17 -2.88
CA ASN A 202 2.69 -10.18 -3.29
C ASN A 202 1.94 -8.88 -2.94
N THR A 203 2.39 -8.20 -1.88
CA THR A 203 1.81 -6.93 -1.44
C THR A 203 2.24 -5.79 -2.35
N ILE A 204 3.53 -5.73 -2.67
CA ILE A 204 4.10 -4.73 -3.57
C ILE A 204 3.57 -4.94 -5.00
N GLU A 205 3.53 -6.19 -5.48
CA GLU A 205 3.01 -6.54 -6.81
C GLU A 205 1.56 -6.08 -7.00
N MET A 206 0.71 -6.26 -5.98
CA MET A 206 -0.68 -5.78 -6.03
C MET A 206 -0.76 -4.25 -6.04
N ALA A 207 0.08 -3.56 -5.28
CA ALA A 207 0.14 -2.10 -5.31
C ALA A 207 0.54 -1.62 -6.72
N LEU A 208 1.58 -2.23 -7.28
CA LEU A 208 2.07 -1.95 -8.62
C LEU A 208 1.02 -2.21 -9.70
N PHE A 209 0.24 -3.29 -9.58
CA PHE A 209 -0.86 -3.57 -10.51
C PHE A 209 -1.96 -2.50 -10.50
N LYS A 210 -2.23 -1.91 -9.33
CA LYS A 210 -3.23 -0.84 -9.18
C LYS A 210 -2.70 0.53 -9.61
N THR A 211 -1.38 0.69 -9.69
CA THR A 211 -0.73 1.90 -10.19
C THR A 211 -0.98 2.04 -11.68
N ASP A 212 -1.43 3.22 -12.10
CA ASP A 212 -1.65 3.55 -13.50
C ASP A 212 -0.96 4.88 -13.84
N LEU A 213 0.20 4.79 -14.49
CA LEU A 213 0.95 5.98 -14.91
C LEU A 213 0.28 6.75 -16.05
N GLY A 214 -0.58 6.10 -16.86
CA GLY A 214 -1.32 6.76 -17.92
C GLY A 214 -2.37 7.71 -17.35
N VAL A 215 -3.14 7.23 -16.38
CA VAL A 215 -4.10 8.06 -15.64
C VAL A 215 -3.38 9.12 -14.81
N ALA A 216 -2.33 8.74 -14.08
CA ALA A 216 -1.55 9.67 -13.26
C ALA A 216 -0.87 10.79 -14.08
N ALA A 217 -0.44 10.52 -15.31
CA ALA A 217 0.10 11.54 -16.21
C ALA A 217 -0.93 12.65 -16.51
N GLY A 218 -2.24 12.34 -16.48
CA GLY A 218 -3.29 13.35 -16.59
C GLY A 218 -3.28 14.38 -15.45
N TYR A 219 -2.90 13.98 -14.24
CA TYR A 219 -2.81 14.87 -13.07
C TYR A 219 -1.65 15.85 -13.17
N LEU A 220 -0.64 15.58 -14.01
CA LEU A 220 0.47 16.49 -14.22
C LEU A 220 0.06 17.83 -14.83
N ARG A 221 -1.13 17.91 -15.46
CA ARG A 221 -1.70 19.19 -15.91
C ARG A 221 -1.94 20.17 -14.77
N LEU A 222 -2.05 19.68 -13.54
CA LEU A 222 -2.24 20.48 -12.33
C LEU A 222 -0.92 20.95 -11.70
N VAL A 223 0.21 20.50 -12.24
CA VAL A 223 1.55 20.68 -11.69
C VAL A 223 2.32 21.72 -12.50
N ASP A 224 3.10 22.55 -11.82
CA ASP A 224 3.96 23.54 -12.46
C ASP A 224 5.03 22.86 -13.36
N GLU A 225 5.37 23.52 -14.47
CA GLU A 225 6.25 22.94 -15.51
C GLU A 225 7.65 22.58 -14.97
N ASP A 226 8.19 23.41 -14.08
CA ASP A 226 9.52 23.25 -13.47
C ASP A 226 9.61 22.02 -12.56
N LEU A 227 8.50 21.60 -11.96
CA LEU A 227 8.41 20.40 -11.12
C LEU A 227 8.15 19.15 -11.94
N ARG A 228 7.32 19.30 -12.98
CA ARG A 228 6.65 18.20 -13.68
C ARG A 228 7.65 17.20 -14.20
N SER A 229 8.63 17.64 -14.99
CA SER A 229 9.53 16.72 -15.71
C SER A 229 10.46 15.95 -14.78
N ARG A 230 11.06 16.63 -13.79
CA ARG A 230 12.06 16.04 -12.89
C ARG A 230 11.45 15.02 -11.94
N LEU A 231 10.43 15.41 -11.17
CA LEU A 231 9.83 14.53 -10.15
C LEU A 231 9.02 13.40 -10.79
N TRP A 232 8.35 13.65 -11.91
CA TRP A 232 7.63 12.62 -12.63
C TRP A 232 8.57 11.53 -13.19
N GLU A 233 9.71 11.92 -13.76
CA GLU A 233 10.67 10.94 -14.29
C GLU A 233 11.31 10.10 -13.16
N LEU A 234 11.56 10.69 -12.00
CA LEU A 234 12.00 9.94 -10.81
C LEU A 234 10.99 8.86 -10.42
N ILE A 235 9.71 9.22 -10.33
CA ILE A 235 8.62 8.28 -10.00
C ILE A 235 8.47 7.20 -11.08
N CYS A 236 8.47 7.59 -12.36
CA CYS A 236 8.33 6.66 -13.49
C CYS A 236 9.51 5.68 -13.59
N SER A 237 10.74 6.17 -13.39
CA SER A 237 11.94 5.34 -13.43
C SER A 237 11.95 4.32 -12.29
N GLU A 238 11.56 4.73 -11.10
CA GLU A 238 11.45 3.85 -9.93
C GLU A 238 10.39 2.76 -10.13
N LEU A 239 9.23 3.11 -10.69
CA LEU A 239 8.18 2.15 -11.00
C LEU A 239 8.63 1.11 -12.04
N ARG A 240 9.33 1.56 -13.09
CA ARG A 240 9.88 0.68 -14.14
C ARG A 240 10.90 -0.30 -13.58
N ARG A 241 11.84 0.19 -12.75
CA ARG A 241 12.82 -0.66 -12.04
C ARG A 241 12.12 -1.72 -11.20
N LEU A 242 11.14 -1.30 -10.39
CA LEU A 242 10.40 -2.20 -9.55
C LEU A 242 9.65 -3.26 -10.36
N ARG A 243 8.95 -2.87 -11.43
CA ARG A 243 8.21 -3.80 -12.28
C ARG A 243 9.13 -4.85 -12.89
N ALA A 244 10.25 -4.44 -13.48
CA ALA A 244 11.21 -5.37 -14.08
C ALA A 244 11.72 -6.37 -13.04
N ARG A 245 12.16 -5.86 -11.87
CA ARG A 245 12.70 -6.70 -10.81
C ARG A 245 11.66 -7.64 -10.20
N LEU A 246 10.41 -7.23 -10.04
CA LEU A 246 9.35 -8.12 -9.55
C LEU A 246 9.11 -9.28 -10.52
N LEU A 247 9.03 -9.02 -11.83
CA LEU A 247 8.87 -10.08 -12.83
C LEU A 247 10.06 -11.05 -12.83
N GLU A 248 11.28 -10.54 -12.63
CA GLU A 248 12.48 -11.38 -12.46
C GLU A 248 12.42 -12.24 -11.20
N ILE A 249 11.98 -11.69 -10.07
CA ILE A 249 11.84 -12.42 -8.80
C ILE A 249 10.73 -13.48 -8.89
N THR A 250 9.60 -13.14 -9.52
CA THR A 250 8.46 -14.07 -9.60
C THR A 250 8.62 -15.12 -10.70
N GLY A 251 9.41 -14.82 -11.73
CA GLY A 251 9.50 -15.63 -12.95
C GLY A 251 8.27 -15.51 -13.85
N GLU A 252 7.43 -14.48 -13.65
CA GLU A 252 6.18 -14.29 -14.37
C GLU A 252 6.34 -13.29 -15.53
N GLU A 253 5.58 -13.46 -16.60
CA GLU A 253 5.59 -12.53 -17.75
C GLU A 253 4.78 -11.25 -17.51
N ARG A 254 3.82 -11.32 -16.58
CA ARG A 254 2.94 -10.20 -16.21
C ARG A 254 2.62 -10.28 -14.72
N LEU A 255 2.36 -9.11 -14.13
CA LEU A 255 1.99 -9.01 -12.72
C LEU A 255 0.71 -9.82 -12.44
N LEU A 256 0.68 -10.48 -11.28
CA LEU A 256 -0.43 -11.28 -10.78
C LEU A 256 -0.77 -12.50 -11.67
N ALA A 257 0.17 -13.01 -12.48
CA ALA A 257 -0.10 -14.18 -13.32
C ALA A 257 -0.40 -15.43 -12.50
N SER A 258 0.20 -15.56 -11.31
CA SER A 258 -0.09 -16.64 -10.35
C SER A 258 -1.43 -16.48 -9.61
N THR A 259 -2.17 -15.37 -9.80
CA THR A 259 -3.47 -15.13 -9.14
C THR A 259 -4.56 -14.65 -10.12
N PRO A 260 -4.96 -15.48 -11.11
CA PRO A 260 -5.84 -15.06 -12.21
C PRO A 260 -7.21 -14.51 -11.75
N ALA A 261 -7.83 -15.12 -10.73
CA ALA A 261 -9.10 -14.65 -10.18
C ALA A 261 -8.99 -13.28 -9.48
N LEU A 262 -7.79 -12.87 -9.04
CA LEU A 262 -7.56 -11.51 -8.55
C LEU A 262 -7.33 -10.56 -9.70
N LEU A 263 -6.50 -10.96 -10.68
CA LEU A 263 -6.23 -10.20 -11.88
C LEU A 263 -7.54 -9.79 -12.57
N GLU A 264 -8.43 -10.74 -12.84
CA GLU A 264 -9.75 -10.50 -13.44
C GLU A 264 -10.56 -9.48 -12.62
N ARG A 265 -10.70 -9.70 -11.31
CA ARG A 265 -11.47 -8.82 -10.43
C ARG A 265 -10.92 -7.39 -10.36
N LEU A 266 -9.61 -7.20 -10.47
CA LEU A 266 -9.01 -5.87 -10.49
C LEU A 266 -9.16 -5.22 -11.86
N SER A 267 -8.94 -5.97 -12.94
CA SER A 267 -9.10 -5.50 -14.32
C SER A 267 -10.53 -5.03 -14.61
N HIS A 268 -11.55 -5.69 -14.04
CA HIS A 268 -12.94 -5.29 -14.20
C HIS A 268 -13.28 -3.92 -13.60
N ARG A 269 -12.45 -3.38 -12.69
CA ARG A 269 -12.72 -2.10 -12.02
C ARG A 269 -12.19 -0.89 -12.76
N ASN A 270 -11.05 -1.03 -13.43
CA ASN A 270 -10.37 0.09 -14.08
C ASN A 270 -11.29 0.88 -15.03
N PRO A 271 -12.09 0.23 -15.92
CA PRO A 271 -12.99 0.96 -16.82
C PRO A 271 -14.03 1.86 -16.13
N TRP A 272 -14.34 1.60 -14.86
CA TRP A 272 -15.28 2.41 -14.07
C TRP A 272 -14.59 3.52 -13.27
N VAL A 273 -13.32 3.33 -12.91
CA VAL A 273 -12.56 4.29 -12.09
C VAL A 273 -11.85 5.32 -12.97
N ASP A 274 -11.36 4.92 -14.15
CA ASP A 274 -10.57 5.79 -15.01
C ASP A 274 -11.36 7.03 -15.51
N PRO A 275 -12.65 6.95 -15.88
CA PRO A 275 -13.45 8.13 -16.20
C PRO A 275 -13.58 9.10 -15.02
N LEU A 276 -13.71 8.57 -13.79
CA LEU A 276 -13.76 9.40 -12.58
C LEU A 276 -12.42 10.12 -12.37
N ASN A 277 -11.30 9.46 -12.66
CA ASN A 277 -9.99 10.08 -12.56
C ASN A 277 -9.82 11.24 -13.56
N HIS A 278 -10.24 11.07 -14.81
CA HIS A 278 -10.16 12.13 -15.82
C HIS A 278 -11.07 13.32 -15.46
N LEU A 279 -12.30 13.02 -15.00
CA LEU A 279 -13.22 14.05 -14.51
C LEU A 279 -12.66 14.77 -13.29
N GLN A 280 -12.04 14.04 -12.35
CA GLN A 280 -11.42 14.63 -11.16
C GLN A 280 -10.30 15.63 -11.52
N VAL A 281 -9.48 15.37 -12.56
CA VAL A 281 -8.45 16.32 -12.98
C VAL A 281 -9.09 17.65 -13.43
N GLU A 282 -10.15 17.59 -14.24
CA GLU A 282 -10.84 18.78 -14.72
C GLU A 282 -11.49 19.54 -13.55
N LEU A 283 -12.18 18.83 -12.66
CA LEU A 283 -12.83 19.42 -11.49
C LEU A 283 -11.81 20.05 -10.51
N LEU A 284 -10.66 19.40 -10.30
CA LEU A 284 -9.58 19.98 -9.49
C LEU A 284 -9.08 21.29 -10.10
N SER A 285 -8.85 21.33 -11.41
CA SER A 285 -8.42 22.53 -12.12
C SER A 285 -9.42 23.68 -11.91
N ARG A 286 -10.71 23.42 -12.13
CA ARG A 286 -11.78 24.43 -11.99
C ARG A 286 -11.97 24.91 -10.55
N VAL A 287 -12.02 23.99 -9.59
CA VAL A 287 -12.19 24.33 -8.17
C VAL A 287 -11.01 25.14 -7.66
N ARG A 288 -9.77 24.80 -8.07
CA ARG A 288 -8.58 25.58 -7.72
C ARG A 288 -8.56 26.96 -8.37
N ALA A 289 -9.21 27.12 -9.53
CA ALA A 289 -9.46 28.41 -10.18
C ALA A 289 -10.66 29.20 -9.59
N GLY A 290 -11.35 28.66 -8.59
CA GLY A 290 -12.44 29.34 -7.86
C GLY A 290 -13.86 28.93 -8.25
N ALA A 291 -14.05 27.91 -9.09
CA ALA A 291 -15.36 27.39 -9.47
C ALA A 291 -15.98 26.53 -8.35
N GLU A 292 -16.50 27.17 -7.30
CA GLU A 292 -17.01 26.47 -6.11
C GLU A 292 -18.24 25.60 -6.37
N GLN A 293 -19.02 25.88 -7.41
CA GLN A 293 -20.16 25.07 -7.81
C GLN A 293 -19.77 23.63 -8.21
N ASP A 294 -18.53 23.41 -8.67
CA ASP A 294 -18.04 22.10 -9.11
C ASP A 294 -17.53 21.24 -7.93
N ARG A 295 -17.51 21.80 -6.72
CA ARG A 295 -16.97 21.16 -5.53
C ARG A 295 -17.69 19.85 -5.20
N GLU A 296 -19.02 19.82 -5.23
CA GLU A 296 -19.77 18.61 -4.88
C GLU A 296 -19.44 17.44 -5.82
N ALA A 297 -19.36 17.72 -7.12
CA ALA A 297 -18.93 16.74 -8.12
C ALA A 297 -17.50 16.25 -7.84
N LEU A 298 -16.58 17.14 -7.45
CA LEU A 298 -15.22 16.75 -7.08
C LEU A 298 -15.23 15.77 -5.89
N LEU A 299 -15.98 16.06 -4.83
CA LEU A 299 -16.09 15.18 -3.67
C LEU A 299 -16.70 13.81 -4.03
N ALA A 300 -17.64 13.79 -4.98
CA ALA A 300 -18.21 12.55 -5.51
C ALA A 300 -17.15 11.72 -6.25
N THR A 301 -16.28 12.33 -7.07
CA THR A 301 -15.17 11.61 -7.72
C THR A 301 -14.21 11.02 -6.70
N ILE A 302 -13.89 11.77 -5.63
CA ILE A 302 -12.97 11.31 -4.59
C ILE A 302 -13.50 10.06 -3.90
N SER A 303 -14.79 10.07 -3.58
CA SER A 303 -15.48 8.95 -2.95
C SER A 303 -15.58 7.75 -3.90
N GLY A 304 -15.91 7.98 -5.18
CA GLY A 304 -16.02 6.95 -6.20
C GLY A 304 -14.69 6.24 -6.49
N ILE A 305 -13.60 6.98 -6.64
CA ILE A 305 -12.26 6.42 -6.86
C ILE A 305 -11.82 5.58 -5.65
N ALA A 306 -12.05 6.08 -4.43
CA ALA A 306 -11.75 5.33 -3.21
C ALA A 306 -12.53 4.01 -3.12
N ALA A 307 -13.82 4.03 -3.46
CA ALA A 307 -14.66 2.84 -3.47
C ALA A 307 -14.21 1.80 -4.53
N GLY A 308 -13.76 2.28 -5.70
CA GLY A 308 -13.24 1.42 -6.76
C GLY A 308 -11.91 0.75 -6.40
N LEU A 309 -10.95 1.52 -5.89
CA LEU A 309 -9.60 1.05 -5.59
C LEU A 309 -9.49 0.23 -4.30
N ARG A 310 -10.34 0.52 -3.31
CA ARG A 310 -10.36 -0.10 -1.99
C ARG A 310 -8.96 -0.05 -1.33
N ASN A 311 -8.43 -1.19 -0.91
CA ASN A 311 -7.18 -1.31 -0.17
C ASN A 311 -5.94 -1.11 -1.05
N THR A 312 -5.22 -0.01 -0.87
CA THR A 312 -4.07 0.37 -1.71
C THR A 312 -2.76 0.53 -0.95
N GLY A 313 -2.81 0.64 0.39
CA GLY A 313 -1.67 0.85 1.28
C GLY A 313 -1.93 0.29 2.67
#